data_AF-A0A1R4K2L2-F1
#
_entry.id   AF-A0A1R4K2L2-F1
#
_cell.length_a   1.000
_cell.length_b   1.000
_cell.length_c   1.000
_cell.angle_alpha   90.00
_cell.angle_beta   90.00
_cell.angle_gamma   90.00
#
_symmetry.space_group_name_H-M   'P 1'
#
loop_
_entity.id
_entity.type
_entity.pdbx_description
1 polymer ?
#
loop_
_entity_poly.entity_id
_entity_poly.type
_entity_poly.pdbx_seq_one_letter_code
_entity_poly.pdbx_strand_id
1 'polypeptide(L)'
;MISKSKRRLLQLLGFIIGLLFGLWRPQQVQLMLPVLGISVGIGYFLLSKVTTNKHKDLSEIRWFIPIQMIMYFIIGGAIGSSIYLYMELY
;
A
#
# COMPACT_ATOMS: atom_id res chain seq x y z
N MET A 1 12.56 -15.15 8.83
CA MET A 1 12.60 -13.76 8.35
C MET A 1 12.45 -13.74 6.84
N ILE A 2 11.55 -12.94 6.27
CA ILE A 2 11.57 -12.67 4.82
C ILE A 2 12.78 -11.78 4.53
N SER A 3 13.58 -12.14 3.52
CA SER A 3 14.76 -11.34 3.17
C SER A 3 14.34 -9.94 2.71
N LYS A 4 15.17 -8.93 3.00
CA LYS A 4 14.93 -7.53 2.62
C LYS A 4 14.59 -7.39 1.13
N SER A 5 15.23 -8.20 0.28
CA SER A 5 14.98 -8.25 -1.17
C SER A 5 13.60 -8.80 -1.52
N LYS A 6 13.16 -9.89 -0.88
CA LYS A 6 11.81 -10.45 -1.08
C LYS A 6 10.72 -9.47 -0.65
N ARG A 7 10.93 -8.73 0.46
CA ARG A 7 9.99 -7.68 0.91
C ARG A 7 9.88 -6.55 -0.11
N ARG A 8 11.00 -6.07 -0.63
CA ARG A 8 11.02 -5.04 -1.69
C ARG A 8 10.32 -5.52 -2.96
N LEU A 9 10.49 -6.78 -3.33
CA LEU A 9 9.80 -7.37 -4.48
C LEU A 9 8.27 -7.37 -4.28
N LEU A 10 7.80 -7.77 -3.10
CA LEU A 10 6.37 -7.74 -2.76
C LEU A 10 5.79 -6.33 -2.76
N GLN A 11 6.54 -5.35 -2.24
CA GLN A 11 6.16 -3.93 -2.30
C GLN A 11 6.08 -3.44 -3.75
N LEU A 12 7.05 -3.78 -4.58
CA LEU A 12 7.08 -3.43 -5.99
C LEU A 12 5.94 -4.08 -6.77
N LEU A 13 5.60 -5.33 -6.46
CA LEU A 13 4.41 -5.99 -7.02
C LEU A 13 3.13 -5.27 -6.60
N GLY A 14 2.98 -4.94 -5.32
CA GLY A 14 1.84 -4.15 -4.84
C GLY A 14 1.71 -2.83 -5.59
N PHE A 15 2.82 -2.12 -5.77
CA PHE A 15 2.89 -0.88 -6.54
C PHE A 15 2.48 -1.05 -7.99
N ILE A 16 3.06 -2.01 -8.71
CA ILE A 16 2.75 -2.26 -10.13
C ILE A 16 1.27 -2.63 -10.30
N ILE A 17 0.75 -3.51 -9.45
CA ILE A 17 -0.67 -3.90 -9.50
C ILE A 17 -1.54 -2.67 -9.25
N GLY A 18 -1.23 -1.87 -8.22
CA GLY A 18 -1.95 -0.62 -7.95
C GLY A 18 -1.95 0.31 -9.16
N LEU A 19 -0.79 0.52 -9.76
CA LEU A 19 -0.61 1.40 -10.92
C LEU A 19 -1.41 0.93 -12.14
N LEU A 20 -1.35 -0.36 -12.47
CA LEU A 20 -2.14 -0.93 -13.57
C LEU A 20 -3.64 -0.81 -13.33
N PHE A 21 -4.11 -1.08 -12.10
CA PHE A 21 -5.51 -0.89 -11.74
C PHE A 21 -5.93 0.57 -11.78
N GLY A 22 -5.06 1.49 -11.35
CA GLY A 22 -5.30 2.93 -11.40
C GLY A 22 -5.47 3.45 -12.84
N LEU A 23 -4.71 2.88 -13.79
CA LEU A 23 -4.83 3.22 -15.21
C LEU A 23 -6.07 2.58 -15.87
N TRP A 24 -6.42 1.34 -15.53
CA TRP A 24 -7.52 0.63 -16.18
C TRP A 24 -8.90 0.97 -15.58
N ARG A 25 -8.97 1.16 -14.26
CA ARG A 25 -10.20 1.34 -13.49
C ARG A 25 -10.06 2.53 -12.52
N PRO A 26 -9.78 3.75 -13.03
CA PRO A 26 -9.43 4.92 -12.23
C PRO A 26 -10.51 5.29 -11.21
N GLN A 27 -11.78 5.29 -11.62
CA GLN A 27 -12.92 5.63 -10.74
C GLN A 27 -13.07 4.63 -9.58
N GLN A 28 -12.99 3.33 -9.85
CA GLN A 28 -13.08 2.31 -8.79
C GLN A 28 -11.91 2.43 -7.82
N VAL A 29 -10.70 2.64 -8.34
CA VAL A 29 -9.51 2.80 -7.50
C VAL A 29 -9.63 4.03 -6.62
N GLN A 30 -10.02 5.19 -7.16
CA GLN A 30 -10.19 6.43 -6.38
C GLN A 30 -11.20 6.26 -5.24
N LEU A 31 -12.32 5.56 -5.47
CA LEU A 31 -13.30 5.26 -4.42
C LEU A 31 -12.75 4.35 -3.32
N MET A 32 -11.83 3.44 -3.66
CA MET A 32 -11.19 2.53 -2.70
C MET A 32 -10.06 3.18 -1.91
N LEU A 33 -9.39 4.23 -2.43
CA LEU A 33 -8.23 4.86 -1.79
C LEU A 33 -8.51 5.29 -0.34
N PRO A 34 -9.63 5.95 0.01
CA PRO A 34 -9.91 6.33 1.40
C PRO A 34 -10.05 5.13 2.33
N VAL A 35 -10.81 4.10 1.90
CA VAL A 35 -11.05 2.89 2.69
C VAL A 35 -9.76 2.14 2.94
N LEU A 36 -8.96 1.94 1.89
CA LEU A 36 -7.67 1.27 1.98
C LEU A 36 -6.66 2.11 2.78
N GLY A 37 -6.64 3.43 2.59
CA GLY A 37 -5.77 4.35 3.32
C GLY A 37 -6.02 4.35 4.82
N ILE A 38 -7.30 4.44 5.23
CA ILE A 38 -7.71 4.35 6.64
C ILE A 38 -7.32 2.98 7.21
N SER A 39 -7.57 1.90 6.48
CA SER A 39 -7.24 0.53 6.92
C SER A 39 -5.74 0.35 7.15
N VAL A 40 -4.91 0.88 6.24
CA VAL A 40 -3.44 0.88 6.37
C VAL A 40 -3.00 1.75 7.55
N GLY A 41 -3.57 2.94 7.72
CA GLY A 41 -3.27 3.82 8.85
C GLY A 41 -3.57 3.18 10.20
N ILE A 42 -4.75 2.57 10.34
CA ILE A 42 -5.12 1.79 11.54
C ILE A 42 -4.16 0.62 11.74
N GLY A 43 -3.83 -0.11 10.66
CA GLY A 43 -2.87 -1.22 10.70
C GLY A 43 -1.51 -0.79 11.25
N TYR A 44 -0.94 0.31 10.74
CA TYR A 44 0.32 0.85 11.25
C TYR A 44 0.22 1.34 12.70
N PHE A 45 -0.90 1.96 13.09
CA PHE A 45 -1.12 2.40 14.47
C PHE A 45 -1.19 1.23 15.46
N LEU A 46 -1.87 0.15 15.09
CA LEU A 46 -1.91 -1.06 15.91
C LEU A 46 -0.52 -1.73 15.97
N LEU A 47 0.18 -1.80 14.84
CA LEU A 47 1.53 -2.35 14.80
C LEU A 47 2.51 -1.55 15.67
N SER A 48 2.44 -0.21 15.65
CA SER A 48 3.31 0.64 16.45
C SER A 48 3.09 0.43 17.94
N LYS A 49 1.84 0.29 18.40
CA LYS A 49 1.54 -0.07 19.80
C LYS A 49 2.13 -1.43 20.19
N VAL A 50 2.14 -2.40 19.29
CA VAL A 50 2.68 -3.74 19.57
C VAL A 50 4.21 -3.72 19.64
N THR A 51 4.89 -2.98 18.76
CA THR A 51 6.35 -2.84 18.81
C THR A 51 6.81 -2.05 20.02
N THR A 52 6.13 -0.96 20.39
CA THR A 52 6.43 -0.20 21.62
C THR A 52 6.30 -1.05 22.88
N ASN A 53 5.28 -1.91 22.97
CA ASN A 53 5.07 -2.75 24.16
C ASN A 53 6.00 -3.97 24.25
N LYS A 54 6.55 -4.46 23.13
CA LYS A 54 7.30 -5.73 23.10
C LYS A 54 8.78 -5.59 22.73
N HIS A 55 9.29 -4.37 22.48
CA HIS A 55 10.63 -4.11 21.93
C HIS A 55 10.97 -5.02 20.74
N LYS A 56 9.97 -5.37 19.93
CA LYS A 56 10.16 -6.15 18.70
C LYS A 56 10.38 -5.21 17.54
N ASP A 57 11.22 -5.61 16.60
CA ASP A 57 11.40 -4.90 15.35
C ASP A 57 10.10 -5.04 14.51
N LEU A 58 9.64 -3.96 13.87
CA LEU A 58 8.43 -3.95 13.02
C LEU A 58 8.50 -5.04 11.93
N SER A 59 9.71 -5.32 11.46
CA SER A 59 9.97 -6.32 10.43
C SER A 59 9.74 -7.77 10.89
N GLU A 60 9.62 -8.01 12.20
CA GLU A 60 9.33 -9.32 12.77
C GLU A 60 7.82 -9.60 12.87
N ILE A 61 6.98 -8.57 12.73
CA ILE A 61 5.53 -8.72 12.82
C ILE A 61 4.98 -9.16 11.45
N ARG A 62 4.37 -10.35 11.40
CA ARG A 62 3.85 -10.95 10.14
C ARG A 62 2.89 -10.03 9.38
N TRP A 63 2.07 -9.26 10.09
CA TRP A 63 1.09 -8.32 9.51
C TRP A 63 1.71 -7.08 8.86
N PHE A 64 2.98 -6.77 9.15
CA PHE A 64 3.69 -5.64 8.56
C PHE A 64 3.82 -5.76 7.04
N ILE A 65 4.06 -6.98 6.53
CA ILE A 65 4.29 -7.20 5.10
C ILE A 65 3.01 -6.96 4.28
N PRO A 66 1.85 -7.56 4.61
CA PRO A 66 0.58 -7.22 3.95
C PRO A 66 0.23 -5.73 4.01
N ILE A 67 0.39 -5.10 5.17
CA ILE A 67 0.11 -3.66 5.33
C ILE A 67 1.00 -2.81 4.41
N GLN A 68 2.29 -3.16 4.30
CA GLN A 68 3.18 -2.53 3.33
C GLN A 68 2.75 -2.77 1.88
N MET A 69 2.35 -3.99 1.52
CA MET A 69 1.88 -4.26 0.15
C MET A 69 0.66 -3.43 -0.21
N ILE A 70 -0.32 -3.31 0.69
CA ILE A 70 -1.51 -2.47 0.47
C ILE A 70 -1.09 -1.00 0.36
N MET A 71 -0.14 -0.55 1.18
CA MET A 71 0.35 0.82 1.08
C MET A 71 0.98 1.13 -0.29
N TYR A 72 1.83 0.24 -0.80
CA TYR A 72 2.42 0.42 -2.13
C TYR A 72 1.38 0.32 -3.25
N PHE A 73 0.35 -0.52 -3.09
CA PHE A 73 -0.79 -0.55 -3.99
C PHE A 73 -1.55 0.78 -4.03
N ILE A 74 -1.82 1.39 -2.87
CA ILE A 74 -2.46 2.71 -2.78
C ILE A 74 -1.63 3.76 -3.52
N ILE A 75 -0.31 3.77 -3.32
CA ILE A 75 0.60 4.71 -3.99
C ILE A 75 0.54 4.52 -5.51
N GLY A 76 0.66 3.28 -6.00
CA GLY A 76 0.57 2.98 -7.42
C GLY A 76 -0.79 3.38 -8.01
N GLY A 77 -1.89 3.02 -7.34
CA GLY A 77 -3.25 3.33 -7.76
C GLY A 77 -3.56 4.82 -7.79
N ALA A 78 -3.07 5.57 -6.81
CA ALA A 78 -3.17 7.02 -6.79
C ALA A 78 -2.44 7.64 -7.99
N ILE A 79 -1.20 7.23 -8.26
CA ILE A 79 -0.43 7.72 -9.42
C ILE A 79 -1.14 7.35 -10.74
N GLY A 80 -1.52 6.09 -10.92
CA GLY A 80 -2.17 5.62 -12.15
C GLY A 80 -3.48 6.34 -12.43
N SER A 81 -4.34 6.48 -11.41
CA SER A 81 -5.62 7.17 -11.56
C SER A 81 -5.47 8.68 -11.78
N SER A 82 -4.47 9.32 -11.19
CA SER A 82 -4.15 10.73 -11.43
C SER A 82 -3.60 10.96 -12.84
N ILE A 83 -2.81 10.04 -13.39
CA ILE A 83 -2.35 10.11 -14.79
C ILE A 83 -3.55 10.07 -15.74
N TYR A 84 -4.49 9.15 -15.51
CA TYR A 84 -5.72 9.08 -16.30
C TYR A 84 -6.51 10.39 -16.22
N LEU A 85 -6.71 10.91 -15.01
CA LEU A 85 -7.44 12.17 -14.79
C LEU A 85 -6.74 13.36 -15.48
N TYR A 86 -5.41 13.39 -15.47
CA TYR A 86 -4.64 14.41 -16.18
C TYR A 86 -4.84 14.33 -17.69
N MET A 87 -4.83 13.13 -18.27
CA MET A 87 -5.11 12.91 -19.71
C MET A 87 -6.56 13.22 -20.11
N GLU A 88 -7.50 13.14 -19.16
CA GLU A 88 -8.90 13.48 -19.42
C GLU A 88 -9.13 15.01 -19.42
N LEU A 89 -8.30 15.74 -18.67
CA LEU A 89 -8.41 17.20 -18.52
C LEU A 89 -7.63 18.01 -19.57
N TYR A 90 -6.63 17.41 -20.24
CA TYR A 90 -5.73 18.06 -21.21
C TYR A 90 -5.54 17.20 -22.46
#